data_AF-A0A420VJU4-F1
#
_entry.id   AF-A0A420VJU4-F1
#
_cell.length_a   1.000
_cell.length_b   1.000
_cell.length_c   1.000
_cell.angle_alpha   90.00
_cell.angle_beta   90.00
_cell.angle_gamma   90.00
#
_symmetry.space_group_name_H-M   'P 1'
#
loop_
_entity.id
_entity.type
_entity.pdbx_description
1 polymer ?
#
loop_
_entity_poly.entity_id
_entity_poly.type
_entity_poly.pdbx_seq_one_letter_code
_entity_poly.pdbx_strand_id
1 'polypeptide(L)'
;MGTVTKRWGPFYVFYLILDKTVDDFFPILYDLEDRINVLDEQRNMETLFEQLFQIRRQLLYLRHTIHPMQEIVMEILDSEHLIRHKTDRAYIKDIYDHLLKISEMIESTREITADIRENHLSINTHRTNRIIQVLTVITTIFMPLTLITGIYGMNFSNMPELKWKYGYFAVLIFMALLGTGLYQWFKRNGWLK
;
A
#
# COMPACT_ATOMS: atom_id res chain seq x y z
N MET A 1 -52.24 -5.72 -33.99
CA MET A 1 -51.20 -5.28 -33.04
C MET A 1 -50.58 -3.99 -33.55
N GLY A 2 -51.00 -2.83 -33.03
CA GLY A 2 -50.37 -1.56 -33.37
C GLY A 2 -49.06 -1.42 -32.61
N THR A 3 -47.95 -1.39 -33.33
CA THR A 3 -46.64 -1.00 -32.78
C THR A 3 -46.75 0.44 -32.29
N VAL A 4 -46.87 0.63 -30.97
CA VAL A 4 -46.79 1.95 -30.34
C VAL A 4 -45.36 2.43 -30.53
N THR A 5 -45.10 3.15 -31.62
CA THR A 5 -43.90 3.97 -31.78
C THR A 5 -43.94 5.01 -30.66
N LYS A 6 -43.22 4.72 -29.56
CA LYS A 6 -42.96 5.64 -28.45
C LYS A 6 -42.35 6.90 -29.08
N ARG A 7 -43.12 7.99 -29.22
CA ARG A 7 -42.57 9.28 -29.67
C ARG A 7 -41.56 9.72 -28.62
N TRP A 8 -40.29 9.70 -28.96
CA TRP A 8 -39.20 10.11 -28.08
C TRP A 8 -39.37 11.62 -27.85
N GLY A 9 -39.77 12.00 -26.64
CA GLY A 9 -39.82 13.42 -26.25
C GLY A 9 -38.40 13.99 -26.15
N PRO A 10 -38.18 15.30 -26.36
CA PRO A 10 -36.86 15.92 -26.24
C PRO A 10 -36.14 15.61 -24.92
N PHE A 11 -36.89 15.56 -23.81
CA PHE A 11 -36.37 15.20 -22.48
C PHE A 11 -35.82 13.77 -22.42
N TYR A 12 -36.49 12.82 -23.08
CA TYR A 12 -36.05 11.43 -23.08
C TYR A 12 -34.74 11.26 -23.87
N VAL A 13 -34.57 12.01 -24.96
CA VAL A 13 -33.30 12.04 -25.72
C VAL A 13 -32.18 12.65 -24.87
N PHE A 14 -32.46 13.75 -24.15
CA PHE A 14 -31.50 14.35 -23.21
C PHE A 14 -31.07 13.36 -22.13
N TYR A 15 -32.02 12.66 -21.50
CA TYR A 15 -31.74 11.60 -20.54
C TYR A 15 -30.79 10.56 -21.12
N LEU A 16 -31.07 10.00 -22.30
CA LEU A 16 -30.25 8.93 -22.89
C LEU A 16 -28.82 9.36 -23.19
N ILE A 17 -28.63 10.61 -23.61
CA ILE A 17 -27.28 11.15 -23.86
C ILE A 17 -26.53 11.29 -22.53
N LEU A 18 -27.19 11.84 -21.50
CA LEU A 18 -26.58 12.04 -20.20
C LEU A 18 -26.27 10.71 -19.51
N ASP A 19 -27.22 9.78 -19.52
CA ASP A 19 -27.09 8.41 -19.01
C ASP A 19 -25.91 7.70 -19.69
N LYS A 20 -25.86 7.72 -21.03
CA LYS A 20 -24.75 7.11 -21.77
C LYS A 20 -23.40 7.75 -21.45
N THR A 21 -23.36 9.07 -21.26
CA THR A 21 -22.14 9.80 -20.89
C THR A 21 -21.67 9.43 -19.49
N VAL A 22 -22.59 9.25 -18.53
CA VAL A 22 -22.27 8.80 -17.17
C VAL A 22 -21.82 7.34 -17.17
N ASP A 23 -22.47 6.48 -17.95
CA ASP A 23 -22.13 5.07 -18.06
C ASP A 23 -20.71 4.83 -18.59
N ASP A 24 -20.22 5.71 -19.47
CA ASP A 24 -18.87 5.60 -20.03
C ASP A 24 -17.74 5.83 -18.99
N PHE A 25 -18.06 6.34 -17.79
CA PHE A 25 -17.09 6.42 -16.69
C PHE A 25 -16.86 5.07 -15.98
N PHE A 26 -17.84 4.16 -15.97
CA PHE A 26 -17.67 2.84 -15.31
C PHE A 26 -16.51 2.03 -15.92
N PRO A 27 -16.40 1.85 -17.25
CA PRO A 27 -15.28 1.15 -17.86
C PRO A 27 -13.91 1.75 -17.51
N ILE A 28 -13.82 3.08 -17.40
CA ILE A 28 -12.58 3.76 -17.02
C ILE A 28 -12.20 3.41 -15.58
N LEU A 29 -13.18 3.39 -14.68
CA LEU A 29 -12.94 3.06 -13.28
C LEU A 29 -12.57 1.59 -13.09
N TYR A 30 -13.22 0.67 -13.81
CA TYR A 30 -12.86 -0.74 -13.83
C TYR A 30 -11.43 -0.97 -14.35
N ASP A 31 -10.99 -0.26 -15.40
CA ASP A 31 -9.59 -0.32 -15.86
C ASP A 31 -8.61 0.13 -14.76
N LEU A 32 -8.95 1.17 -14.00
CA LEU A 32 -8.11 1.63 -12.89
C LEU A 32 -8.04 0.60 -11.76
N GLU A 33 -9.15 -0.02 -11.40
CA GLU A 33 -9.21 -1.11 -10.42
C GLU A 33 -8.37 -2.32 -10.88
N ASP A 34 -8.52 -2.74 -12.12
CA ASP A 34 -7.75 -3.85 -12.71
C ASP A 34 -6.25 -3.55 -12.71
N ARG A 35 -5.86 -2.32 -13.05
CA ARG A 35 -4.45 -1.89 -12.98
C ARG A 35 -3.89 -1.93 -11.57
N ILE A 36 -4.70 -1.63 -10.54
CA ILE A 36 -4.30 -1.76 -9.13
C ILE A 36 -4.10 -3.23 -8.77
N ASN A 37 -4.99 -4.12 -9.20
CA ASN A 37 -4.88 -5.55 -8.92
C ASN A 37 -3.60 -6.16 -9.52
N VAL A 38 -3.23 -5.75 -10.73
CA VAL A 38 -1.97 -6.18 -11.38
C VAL A 38 -0.74 -5.56 -10.68
N LEU A 39 -0.88 -4.38 -10.10
CA LEU A 39 0.21 -3.68 -9.42
C LEU A 39 0.67 -4.38 -8.14
N ASP A 40 -0.24 -5.01 -7.40
CA ASP A 40 0.06 -5.72 -6.15
C ASP A 40 1.01 -6.91 -6.37
N GLU A 41 1.10 -7.42 -7.60
CA GLU A 41 2.03 -8.50 -7.97
C GLU A 41 3.47 -8.01 -8.24
N GLN A 42 3.70 -6.69 -8.33
CA GLN A 42 5.01 -6.14 -8.68
C GLN A 42 6.01 -6.19 -7.51
N ARG A 43 7.21 -6.69 -7.78
CA ARG A 43 8.30 -6.76 -6.79
C ARG A 43 9.12 -5.47 -6.65
N ASN A 44 9.04 -4.55 -7.62
CA ASN A 44 9.82 -3.31 -7.58
C ASN A 44 8.99 -2.17 -6.97
N MET A 45 9.44 -1.66 -5.84
CA MET A 45 8.76 -0.65 -5.05
C MET A 45 8.73 0.73 -5.73
N GLU A 46 9.76 1.07 -6.49
CA GLU A 46 9.85 2.37 -7.17
C GLU A 46 8.82 2.46 -8.30
N THR A 47 8.74 1.43 -9.14
CA THR A 47 7.75 1.35 -10.22
C THR A 47 6.33 1.27 -9.68
N LEU A 48 6.12 0.55 -8.57
CA LEU A 48 4.83 0.46 -7.90
C LEU A 48 4.36 1.82 -7.40
N PHE A 49 5.22 2.57 -6.70
CA PHE A 49 4.86 3.91 -6.21
C PHE A 49 4.63 4.92 -7.32
N GLU A 50 5.40 4.85 -8.40
CA GLU A 50 5.17 5.69 -9.58
C GLU A 50 3.79 5.40 -10.18
N GLN A 51 3.46 4.13 -10.43
CA GLN A 51 2.17 3.77 -11.02
C GLN A 51 0.98 4.07 -10.10
N LEU A 52 1.11 3.83 -8.78
CA LEU A 52 0.09 4.25 -7.80
C LEU A 52 -0.13 5.77 -7.83
N PHE A 53 0.93 6.56 -7.97
CA PHE A 53 0.81 8.01 -8.10
C PHE A 53 0.06 8.41 -9.38
N GLN A 54 0.34 7.75 -10.51
CA GLN A 54 -0.38 7.97 -11.77
C GLN A 54 -1.88 7.67 -11.61
N ILE A 55 -2.23 6.53 -11.01
CA ILE A 55 -3.62 6.10 -10.79
C ILE A 55 -4.34 7.08 -9.86
N ARG A 56 -3.72 7.47 -8.73
CA ARG A 56 -4.32 8.46 -7.81
C ARG A 56 -4.58 9.80 -8.49
N ARG A 57 -3.71 10.22 -9.42
CA ARG A 57 -3.93 11.42 -10.22
C ARG A 57 -5.14 11.25 -11.15
N GLN A 58 -5.28 10.10 -11.81
CA GLN A 58 -6.45 9.81 -12.65
C GLN A 58 -7.76 9.79 -11.84
N LEU A 59 -7.77 9.13 -10.68
CA LEU A 59 -8.92 9.14 -9.75
C LEU A 59 -9.29 10.55 -9.29
N LEU A 60 -8.29 11.40 -9.03
CA LEU A 60 -8.51 12.80 -8.67
C LEU A 60 -9.19 13.58 -9.81
N TYR A 61 -8.75 13.37 -11.06
CA TYR A 61 -9.41 13.96 -12.24
C TYR A 61 -10.85 13.49 -12.40
N LEU A 62 -11.12 12.19 -12.25
CA LEU A 62 -12.48 11.65 -12.26
C LEU A 62 -13.33 12.32 -11.18
N ARG A 63 -12.84 12.41 -9.94
CA ARG A 63 -13.57 13.05 -8.84
C ARG A 63 -13.92 14.52 -9.13
N HIS A 64 -12.98 15.29 -9.69
CA HIS A 64 -13.22 16.68 -10.09
C HIS A 64 -14.21 16.83 -11.23
N THR A 65 -14.46 15.77 -12.00
CA THR A 65 -15.45 15.75 -13.09
C THR A 65 -16.82 15.29 -12.58
N ILE A 66 -16.85 14.22 -11.79
CA ILE A 66 -18.09 13.60 -11.28
C ILE A 66 -18.78 14.47 -10.24
N HIS A 67 -18.04 15.13 -9.35
CA HIS A 67 -18.63 15.91 -8.27
C HIS A 67 -19.50 17.08 -8.77
N PRO A 68 -19.02 17.94 -9.70
CA PRO A 68 -19.89 18.95 -10.31
C PRO A 68 -21.09 18.37 -11.06
N MET A 69 -20.94 17.21 -11.72
CA MET A 69 -22.06 16.55 -12.39
C MET A 69 -23.14 16.12 -11.40
N GLN A 70 -22.75 15.62 -10.22
CA GLN A 70 -23.70 15.28 -9.14
C GLN A 70 -24.49 16.50 -8.68
N GLU A 71 -23.81 17.63 -8.46
CA GLU A 71 -24.46 18.88 -8.04
C GLU A 71 -25.48 19.36 -9.08
N ILE A 72 -25.10 19.36 -10.36
CA ILE A 72 -26.01 19.75 -11.46
C ILE A 72 -27.21 18.81 -11.55
N VAL A 73 -26.99 17.49 -11.48
CA VAL A 73 -28.08 16.51 -11.54
C VAL A 73 -29.01 16.63 -10.33
N MET A 74 -28.47 16.92 -9.15
CA MET A 74 -29.26 17.18 -7.95
C MET A 74 -30.11 18.45 -8.11
N GLU A 75 -29.53 19.54 -8.63
CA GLU A 75 -30.28 20.77 -8.91
C GLU A 75 -31.42 20.53 -9.92
N ILE A 76 -31.19 19.70 -10.94
CA ILE A 76 -32.25 19.28 -11.88
C ILE A 76 -33.33 18.49 -11.15
N LEU A 77 -32.98 17.57 -10.23
CA LEU A 77 -33.93 16.77 -9.46
C LEU A 77 -34.84 17.60 -8.55
N ASP A 78 -34.31 18.67 -7.99
CA ASP A 78 -35.00 19.57 -7.08
C ASP A 78 -35.80 20.66 -7.82
N SER A 79 -35.52 20.88 -9.10
CA SER A 79 -36.22 21.88 -9.92
C SER A 79 -37.60 21.40 -10.41
N GLU A 80 -38.65 22.00 -9.86
CA GLU A 80 -40.04 21.78 -10.30
C GLU A 80 -40.32 22.29 -11.72
N HIS A 81 -39.48 23.19 -12.24
CA HIS A 81 -39.64 23.75 -13.59
C HIS A 81 -39.03 22.86 -14.69
N LEU A 82 -37.98 22.11 -14.37
CA LEU A 82 -37.27 21.24 -15.31
C LEU A 82 -37.90 19.85 -15.40
N ILE A 83 -38.50 19.36 -14.31
CA ILE A 83 -39.10 18.04 -14.22
C ILE A 83 -40.62 18.17 -14.23
N ARG A 84 -41.23 17.94 -15.40
CA ARG A 84 -42.69 18.09 -15.60
C ARG A 84 -43.48 16.84 -15.21
N HIS A 85 -42.90 15.66 -15.30
CA HIS A 85 -43.58 14.39 -15.04
C HIS A 85 -42.84 13.53 -14.03
N LYS A 86 -43.58 12.68 -13.29
CA LYS A 86 -42.98 11.71 -12.35
C LYS A 86 -41.98 10.76 -13.03
N THR A 87 -42.22 10.42 -14.29
CA THR A 87 -41.33 9.56 -15.10
C THR A 87 -40.00 10.27 -15.40
N ASP A 88 -40.03 11.57 -15.67
CA ASP A 88 -38.84 12.38 -15.91
C ASP A 88 -37.95 12.43 -14.65
N ARG A 89 -38.58 12.51 -13.47
CA ARG A 89 -37.87 12.45 -12.18
C ARG A 89 -37.14 11.13 -11.96
N ALA A 90 -37.78 10.01 -12.34
CA ALA A 90 -37.17 8.69 -12.20
C ALA A 90 -35.91 8.55 -13.07
N TYR A 91 -35.94 9.08 -14.31
CA TYR A 91 -34.80 9.08 -15.21
C TYR A 91 -33.61 9.88 -14.71
N ILE A 92 -33.83 11.09 -14.19
CA ILE A 92 -32.72 11.89 -13.62
C ILE A 92 -32.21 11.27 -12.31
N LYS A 93 -33.09 10.64 -11.52
CA LYS A 93 -32.68 9.96 -10.29
C LYS A 93 -31.74 8.79 -10.58
N ASP A 94 -32.03 8.02 -11.62
CA ASP A 94 -31.17 6.93 -12.09
C ASP A 94 -29.74 7.42 -12.38
N ILE A 95 -29.62 8.53 -13.10
CA ILE A 95 -28.33 9.19 -13.38
C ILE A 95 -27.63 9.65 -12.10
N TYR A 96 -28.38 10.23 -11.15
CA TYR A 96 -27.83 10.61 -9.85
C TYR A 96 -27.28 9.41 -9.08
N ASP A 97 -28.04 8.31 -9.06
CA ASP A 97 -27.65 7.07 -8.38
C ASP A 97 -26.39 6.46 -9.05
N HIS A 98 -26.27 6.53 -10.39
CA HIS A 98 -25.05 6.12 -11.11
C HIS A 98 -23.84 7.00 -10.76
N LEU A 99 -24.00 8.33 -10.73
CA LEU A 99 -22.93 9.24 -10.34
C LEU A 99 -22.50 9.02 -8.88
N LEU A 100 -23.45 8.76 -7.97
CA LEU A 100 -23.17 8.41 -6.58
C LEU A 100 -22.31 7.15 -6.49
N LYS A 101 -22.71 6.09 -7.21
CA LYS A 101 -21.95 4.85 -7.28
C LYS A 101 -20.53 5.06 -7.81
N ILE A 102 -20.36 5.86 -8.86
CA ILE A 102 -19.03 6.19 -9.39
C ILE A 102 -18.19 6.92 -8.32
N SER A 103 -18.78 7.86 -7.59
CA SER A 103 -18.08 8.58 -6.51
C SER A 103 -17.62 7.65 -5.39
N GLU A 104 -18.48 6.73 -4.95
CA GLU A 104 -18.14 5.71 -3.95
C GLU A 104 -17.01 4.79 -4.42
N MET A 105 -17.08 4.32 -5.67
CA MET A 105 -16.03 3.49 -6.25
C MET A 105 -14.69 4.25 -6.36
N ILE A 106 -14.71 5.54 -6.74
CA ILE A 106 -13.50 6.38 -6.75
C ILE A 106 -12.88 6.45 -5.36
N GLU A 107 -13.68 6.69 -4.31
CA GLU A 107 -13.16 6.80 -2.95
C GLU A 107 -12.62 5.46 -2.45
N SER A 108 -13.36 4.36 -2.65
CA SER A 108 -12.89 3.01 -2.31
C SER A 108 -11.57 2.66 -3.01
N THR A 109 -11.45 2.98 -4.31
CA THR A 109 -10.21 2.77 -5.06
C THR A 109 -9.06 3.62 -4.49
N ARG A 110 -9.33 4.87 -4.07
CA ARG A 110 -8.34 5.73 -3.41
C ARG A 110 -7.90 5.20 -2.05
N GLU A 111 -8.78 4.55 -1.30
CA GLU A 111 -8.45 3.88 -0.04
C GLU A 111 -7.56 2.67 -0.29
N ILE A 112 -7.92 1.79 -1.23
CA ILE A 112 -7.11 0.62 -1.61
C ILE A 112 -5.68 1.03 -2.02
N THR A 113 -5.53 2.08 -2.85
CA THR A 113 -4.19 2.56 -3.22
C THR A 113 -3.39 3.09 -2.03
N ALA A 114 -4.04 3.63 -0.99
CA ALA A 114 -3.38 4.06 0.23
C ALA A 114 -2.94 2.86 1.08
N ASP A 115 -3.79 1.83 1.19
CA ASP A 115 -3.52 0.60 1.91
C ASP A 115 -2.35 -0.18 1.30
N ILE A 116 -2.30 -0.31 -0.03
CA ILE A 116 -1.16 -0.94 -0.73
C ILE A 116 0.14 -0.21 -0.38
N ARG A 117 0.13 1.12 -0.45
CA ARG A 117 1.32 1.92 -0.12
C ARG A 117 1.77 1.71 1.33
N GLU A 118 0.84 1.71 2.27
CA GLU A 118 1.14 1.51 3.70
C GLU A 118 1.66 0.09 3.98
N ASN A 119 1.07 -0.92 3.35
CA ASN A 119 1.51 -2.31 3.44
C ASN A 119 2.97 -2.45 2.95
N HIS A 120 3.28 -1.91 1.77
CA HIS A 120 4.64 -1.92 1.25
C HIS A 120 5.64 -1.20 2.16
N LEU A 121 5.28 -0.03 2.71
CA LEU A 121 6.12 0.69 3.66
C LEU A 121 6.38 -0.13 4.93
N SER A 122 5.35 -0.80 5.44
CA SER A 122 5.44 -1.71 6.59
C SER A 122 6.38 -2.89 6.31
N ILE A 123 6.20 -3.58 5.18
CA ILE A 123 7.09 -4.69 4.76
C ILE A 123 8.55 -4.23 4.67
N ASN A 124 8.81 -3.06 4.05
CA ASN A 124 10.16 -2.54 3.91
C ASN A 124 10.77 -2.15 5.26
N THR A 125 9.97 -1.58 6.16
CA THR A 125 10.38 -1.27 7.53
C THR A 125 10.72 -2.55 8.30
N HIS A 126 9.89 -3.59 8.21
CA HIS A 126 10.16 -4.89 8.81
C HIS A 126 11.44 -5.52 8.26
N ARG A 127 11.67 -5.47 6.95
CA ARG A 127 12.89 -5.96 6.31
C ARG A 127 14.12 -5.20 6.79
N THR A 128 14.06 -3.88 6.86
CA THR A 128 15.15 -3.03 7.34
C THR A 128 15.47 -3.31 8.80
N ASN A 129 14.45 -3.38 9.65
CA ASN A 129 14.60 -3.76 11.06
C ASN A 129 15.22 -5.14 11.22
N ARG A 130 14.86 -6.10 10.36
CA ARG A 130 15.46 -7.44 10.36
C ARG A 130 16.94 -7.40 9.99
N ILE A 131 17.32 -6.61 8.98
CA ILE A 131 18.72 -6.44 8.58
C ILE A 131 19.53 -5.81 9.72
N ILE A 132 19.02 -4.74 10.34
CA ILE A 132 19.66 -4.09 11.49
C ILE A 132 19.81 -5.07 12.65
N GLN A 133 18.75 -5.80 12.99
CA GLN A 133 18.79 -6.81 14.05
C GLN A 133 19.86 -7.87 13.81
N VAL A 134 19.95 -8.41 12.59
CA VAL A 134 20.98 -9.40 12.22
C VAL A 134 22.39 -8.81 12.37
N LEU A 135 22.60 -7.59 11.87
CA LEU A 135 23.88 -6.90 12.00
C LEU A 135 24.24 -6.67 13.48
N THR A 136 23.29 -6.20 14.29
CA THR A 136 23.48 -6.00 15.73
C THR A 136 23.86 -7.30 16.43
N VAL A 137 23.17 -8.40 16.15
CA VAL A 137 23.49 -9.71 16.75
C VAL A 137 24.92 -10.13 16.41
N ILE A 138 25.32 -10.02 15.14
CA ILE A 138 26.69 -10.31 14.70
C ILE A 138 27.68 -9.41 15.45
N THR A 139 27.46 -8.09 15.46
CA THR A 139 28.34 -7.12 16.12
C THR A 139 28.46 -7.38 17.63
N THR A 140 27.36 -7.65 18.33
CA THR A 140 27.37 -7.93 19.78
C THR A 140 28.12 -9.21 20.12
N ILE A 141 28.08 -10.23 19.25
CA ILE A 141 28.86 -11.46 19.44
C ILE A 141 30.35 -11.20 19.19
N PHE A 142 30.70 -10.52 18.09
CA PHE A 142 32.10 -10.32 17.71
C PHE A 142 32.81 -9.25 18.55
N MET A 143 32.16 -8.18 18.99
CA MET A 143 32.80 -7.08 19.72
C MET A 143 33.59 -7.53 20.97
N PRO A 144 33.03 -8.33 21.92
CA PRO A 144 33.79 -8.82 23.07
C PRO A 144 34.86 -9.84 22.65
N LEU A 145 34.61 -10.68 21.65
CA LEU A 145 35.60 -11.64 21.14
C LEU A 145 36.81 -10.91 20.55
N THR A 146 36.57 -9.91 19.70
CA THR A 146 37.58 -9.06 19.10
C THR A 146 38.36 -8.31 20.17
N LEU A 147 37.70 -7.79 21.22
CA LEU A 147 38.39 -7.16 22.34
C LEU A 147 39.36 -8.11 23.02
N ILE A 148 38.94 -9.35 23.33
CA ILE A 148 39.82 -10.34 23.96
C ILE A 148 40.98 -10.69 23.01
N THR A 149 40.73 -10.93 21.72
CA THR A 149 41.81 -11.18 20.75
C THR A 149 42.76 -9.99 20.62
N GLY A 150 42.23 -8.77 20.69
CA GLY A 150 43.01 -7.53 20.63
C GLY A 150 43.92 -7.40 21.84
N ILE A 151 43.41 -7.66 23.06
CA ILE A 151 44.20 -7.63 24.29
C ILE A 151 45.34 -8.66 24.23
N TYR A 152 45.04 -9.90 23.85
CA TYR A 152 46.05 -10.97 23.76
C TYR A 152 46.98 -10.84 22.53
N GLY A 153 46.61 -10.04 21.54
CA GLY A 153 47.45 -9.69 20.39
C GLY A 153 48.45 -8.57 20.68
N MET A 154 48.37 -7.92 21.85
CA MET A 154 49.34 -6.90 22.26
C MET A 154 50.64 -7.56 22.75
N ASN A 155 51.80 -7.05 22.30
CA ASN A 155 53.13 -7.53 22.69
C ASN A 155 53.51 -7.11 24.13
N PHE A 156 52.81 -7.61 25.15
CA PHE A 156 53.17 -7.40 26.55
C PHE A 156 54.09 -8.51 27.08
N SER A 157 55.21 -8.12 27.68
CA SER A 157 56.20 -9.01 28.29
C SER A 157 55.82 -9.53 29.69
N ASN A 158 54.78 -8.97 30.31
CA ASN A 158 54.34 -9.31 31.67
C ASN A 158 52.85 -9.72 31.74
N MET A 159 52.43 -10.70 30.93
CA MET A 159 51.14 -11.37 31.05
C MET A 159 51.31 -12.71 31.80
N PRO A 160 50.83 -12.86 33.04
CA PRO A 160 50.95 -14.10 33.81
C PRO A 160 50.30 -15.30 33.10
N GLU A 161 49.22 -15.10 32.34
CA GLU A 161 48.51 -16.18 31.64
C GLU A 161 49.32 -16.76 30.46
N LEU A 162 50.25 -16.01 29.88
CA LEU A 162 51.05 -16.44 28.72
C LEU A 162 52.09 -17.51 29.07
N LYS A 163 52.54 -17.55 30.33
CA LYS A 163 53.51 -18.55 30.82
C LYS A 163 52.84 -19.88 31.16
N TRP A 164 51.51 -19.94 31.14
CA TRP A 164 50.75 -21.14 31.45
C TRP A 164 50.51 -21.99 30.20
N LYS A 165 50.96 -23.25 30.22
CA LYS A 165 50.92 -24.18 29.08
C LYS A 165 49.52 -24.34 28.46
N TYR A 166 48.46 -24.12 29.25
CA TYR A 166 47.06 -24.24 28.82
C TYR A 166 46.32 -22.89 28.68
N GLY A 167 46.98 -21.75 28.90
CA GLY A 167 46.34 -20.42 28.85
C GLY A 167 45.68 -20.12 27.52
N TYR A 168 46.36 -20.42 26.41
CA TYR A 168 45.82 -20.25 25.05
C TYR A 168 44.52 -21.04 24.83
N PHE A 169 44.50 -22.33 25.21
CA PHE A 169 43.31 -23.17 25.07
C PHE A 169 42.18 -22.74 26.00
N ALA A 170 42.48 -22.30 27.22
CA ALA A 170 41.49 -21.79 28.16
C ALA A 170 40.78 -20.53 27.62
N VAL A 171 41.53 -19.59 27.03
CA VAL A 171 40.97 -18.38 26.42
C VAL A 171 40.10 -18.71 25.21
N LEU A 172 40.52 -19.65 24.34
CA LEU A 172 39.70 -20.09 23.21
C LEU A 172 38.38 -20.74 23.66
N ILE A 173 38.41 -21.58 24.70
CA ILE A 173 37.20 -22.19 25.28
C ILE A 173 36.29 -21.10 25.86
N PHE A 174 36.84 -20.13 26.57
CA PHE A 174 36.08 -19.02 27.12
C PHE A 174 35.42 -18.17 26.02
N MET A 175 36.15 -17.83 24.96
CA MET A 175 35.62 -17.15 23.78
C MET A 175 34.48 -17.95 23.12
N ALA A 176 34.68 -19.25 22.93
CA ALA A 176 33.65 -20.11 22.35
C ALA A 176 32.38 -20.17 23.23
N LEU A 177 32.54 -20.31 24.55
CA LEU A 177 31.43 -20.28 25.51
C LEU A 177 30.71 -18.93 25.51
N LEU A 178 31.43 -17.82 25.45
CA LEU A 178 30.85 -16.48 25.42
C LEU A 178 30.06 -16.25 24.13
N GLY A 179 30.64 -16.60 22.97
CA GLY A 179 29.99 -16.46 21.68
C GLY A 179 28.73 -17.33 21.56
N THR A 180 28.83 -18.60 21.95
CA THR A 180 27.68 -19.53 21.97
C THR A 180 26.61 -19.08 22.97
N GLY A 181 26.99 -18.62 24.17
CA GLY A 181 26.07 -18.10 25.18
C GLY A 181 25.26 -16.90 24.69
N LEU A 182 25.92 -15.91 24.07
CA LEU A 182 25.26 -14.75 23.47
C LEU A 182 24.33 -15.17 22.32
N TYR A 183 24.78 -16.05 21.44
CA TYR A 183 23.95 -16.58 20.35
C TYR A 183 22.67 -17.26 20.89
N GLN A 184 22.80 -18.10 21.91
CA GLN A 184 21.67 -18.82 22.51
C GLN A 184 20.71 -17.86 23.23
N TRP A 185 21.23 -16.81 23.87
CA TRP A 185 20.43 -15.75 24.47
C TRP A 185 19.61 -14.99 23.41
N PHE A 186 20.23 -14.58 22.30
CA PHE A 186 19.52 -13.93 21.19
C PHE A 186 18.48 -14.84 20.53
N LYS A 187 18.79 -16.13 20.36
CA LYS A 187 17.85 -17.12 19.85
C LYS A 187 16.65 -17.28 20.78
N ARG A 188 16.86 -17.38 22.10
CA ARG A 188 15.79 -17.52 23.09
C ARG A 188 14.89 -16.29 23.16
N ASN A 189 15.45 -15.10 22.93
CA ASN A 189 14.68 -13.85 22.92
C ASN A 189 13.91 -13.62 21.60
N GLY A 190 13.99 -14.53 20.63
CA GLY A 190 13.27 -14.44 19.36
C GLY A 190 13.88 -13.46 18.36
N TRP A 191 15.12 -13.01 18.59
CA TRP A 191 15.82 -12.09 17.68
C TRP A 191 16.32 -12.79 16.43
N LEU A 192 16.45 -14.11 16.48
CA LEU A 192 16.83 -14.98 15.39
C LEU A 192 15.70 -16.02 15.20
N LYS A 193 14.55 -15.57 14.71
CA LYS A 193 13.54 -16.46 14.11
C LYS A 193 14.01 -16.93 12.73
#